data_AF-A0A257ND90-F1
#
_entry.id   AF-A0A257ND90-F1
#
_cell.length_a   1.000
_cell.length_b   1.000
_cell.length_c   1.000
_cell.angle_alpha   90.00
_cell.angle_beta   90.00
_cell.angle_gamma   90.00
#
_symmetry.space_group_name_H-M   'P 1'
#
loop_
_entity.id
_entity.type
_entity.pdbx_description
1 polymer ?
#
loop_
_entity_poly.entity_id
_entity_poly.type
_entity_poly.pdbx_seq_one_letter_code
_entity_poly.pdbx_strand_id
1 'polypeptide(L)'
;MTSLHKQINHIDRNQAKDSSQTETAISTVPEDKIARLQREAREGDPDAQYELAYLYENGLGVPKDEARALELYQQAADQGHPAAQANIDARSNSE
;
A
#
# COMPACT_ATOMS: atom_id res chain seq x y z
N MET A 1 2.32 48.59 1.95
CA MET A 1 1.09 48.44 1.13
C MET A 1 1.56 47.96 -0.24
N THR A 2 1.81 46.67 -0.50
CA THR A 2 0.89 45.51 -0.50
C THR A 2 1.78 44.26 -0.44
N SER A 3 1.72 43.44 0.62
CA SER A 3 1.03 42.14 0.65
C SER A 3 1.24 41.25 -0.60
N LEU A 4 2.14 40.26 -0.50
CA LEU A 4 1.88 38.83 -0.75
C LEU A 4 3.22 38.08 -0.56
N HIS A 5 3.43 37.49 0.62
CA HIS A 5 3.22 36.07 0.88
C HIS A 5 4.38 35.19 0.41
N LYS A 6 5.24 34.87 1.40
CA LYS A 6 5.77 33.53 1.64
C LYS A 6 6.26 32.77 0.40
N GLN A 7 7.56 32.85 0.16
CA GLN A 7 8.30 31.65 -0.30
C GLN A 7 8.21 30.60 0.81
N ILE A 8 7.11 29.86 0.82
CA ILE A 8 6.90 28.68 1.65
C ILE A 8 6.71 27.49 0.74
N ASN A 9 7.37 26.41 1.15
CA ASN A 9 7.18 25.01 0.79
C ASN A 9 7.90 24.48 -0.45
N HIS A 10 9.02 23.81 -0.14
CA HIS A 10 9.30 22.44 -0.57
C HIS A 10 9.19 22.16 -2.07
N ILE A 11 10.22 22.58 -2.80
CA ILE A 11 10.61 21.94 -4.05
C ILE A 11 11.61 20.82 -3.71
N ASP A 12 11.15 19.84 -2.93
CA ASP A 12 11.68 18.47 -2.95
C ASP A 12 10.57 17.59 -3.50
N ARG A 13 10.16 17.89 -4.74
CA ARG A 13 9.34 16.98 -5.54
C ARG A 13 10.25 15.87 -6.06
N ASN A 14 10.79 15.07 -5.13
CA ASN A 14 11.25 13.71 -5.40
C ASN A 14 10.03 12.77 -5.53
N GLN A 15 9.00 13.23 -6.26
CA GLN A 15 7.82 12.46 -6.67
C GLN A 15 7.90 12.18 -8.17
N ALA A 16 9.01 11.58 -8.62
CA ALA A 16 9.20 11.19 -10.02
C ALA A 16 10.22 10.06 -10.24
N LYS A 17 10.34 9.15 -9.27
CA LYS A 17 10.85 7.78 -9.49
C LYS A 17 9.85 6.91 -8.73
N ASP A 18 8.80 6.38 -9.33
CA ASP A 18 8.90 5.16 -10.13
C ASP A 18 7.51 4.88 -10.75
N SER A 19 7.16 5.61 -11.80
CA SER A 19 5.84 5.51 -12.44
C SER A 19 5.97 5.67 -13.94
N SER A 20 6.79 4.84 -14.58
CA SER A 20 6.71 4.52 -16.01
C SER A 20 7.95 3.72 -16.42
N GLN A 21 7.77 2.41 -16.66
CA GLN A 21 8.45 1.56 -17.65
C GLN A 21 8.69 0.13 -17.14
N THR A 22 7.63 -0.66 -17.02
CA THR A 22 7.64 -2.04 -17.54
C THR A 22 6.22 -2.41 -17.97
N GLU A 23 5.73 -1.72 -19.01
CA GLU A 23 4.59 -2.22 -19.77
C GLU A 23 5.14 -3.20 -20.81
N THR A 24 4.68 -4.44 -20.73
CA THR A 24 4.50 -5.37 -21.85
C THR A 24 5.75 -6.03 -22.46
N ALA A 25 6.03 -7.26 -22.04
CA ALA A 25 6.25 -8.41 -22.94
C ALA A 25 6.46 -9.68 -22.12
N ILE A 26 5.88 -10.78 -22.60
CA ILE A 26 6.06 -12.18 -22.20
C ILE A 26 5.60 -12.58 -20.78
N SER A 27 4.41 -13.19 -20.75
CA SER A 27 4.14 -14.42 -19.99
C SER A 27 5.44 -15.18 -19.71
N THR A 28 5.74 -15.45 -18.43
CA THR A 28 6.86 -16.29 -17.87
C THR A 28 7.99 -15.63 -17.06
N VAL A 29 7.87 -14.38 -16.58
CA VAL A 29 8.65 -14.00 -15.37
C VAL A 29 7.83 -14.25 -14.10
N PRO A 30 8.01 -15.38 -13.38
CA PRO A 30 7.82 -15.31 -11.93
C PRO A 30 8.84 -14.28 -11.40
N GLU A 31 8.66 -13.69 -10.22
CA GLU A 31 9.76 -13.36 -9.27
C GLU A 31 9.46 -12.14 -8.38
N ASP A 32 8.42 -11.33 -8.62
CA ASP A 32 8.06 -10.31 -7.61
C ASP A 32 6.54 -10.24 -7.34
N LYS A 33 6.08 -11.25 -6.58
CA LYS A 33 4.72 -11.27 -6.00
C LYS A 33 4.43 -9.95 -5.28
N ILE A 34 5.43 -9.39 -4.60
CA ILE A 34 5.30 -8.15 -3.83
C ILE A 34 5.07 -6.97 -4.75
N ALA A 35 5.85 -6.84 -5.83
CA ALA A 35 5.66 -5.77 -6.82
C ALA A 35 4.28 -5.82 -7.49
N ARG A 36 3.74 -7.03 -7.75
CA ARG A 36 2.37 -7.19 -8.26
C ARG A 36 1.33 -6.73 -7.23
N LEU A 37 1.42 -7.23 -6.00
CA LEU A 37 0.53 -6.86 -4.90
C LEU A 37 0.57 -5.36 -4.62
N GLN A 38 1.73 -4.72 -4.68
CA GLN A 38 1.85 -3.26 -4.52
C GLN A 38 1.13 -2.48 -5.62
N ARG A 39 1.09 -3.01 -6.85
CA ARG A 39 0.37 -2.38 -7.95
C ARG A 39 -1.12 -2.54 -7.77
N GLU A 40 -1.58 -3.78 -7.57
CA GLU A 40 -2.99 -4.11 -7.35
C GLU A 40 -3.55 -3.38 -6.12
N ALA A 41 -2.80 -3.34 -5.02
CA ALA A 41 -3.22 -2.61 -3.82
C ALA A 41 -3.34 -1.09 -4.05
N ARG A 42 -2.49 -0.50 -4.90
CA ARG A 42 -2.60 0.91 -5.34
C ARG A 42 -3.79 1.14 -6.28
N GLU A 43 -4.15 0.15 -7.07
CA GLU A 43 -5.34 0.18 -7.94
C GLU A 43 -6.64 0.00 -7.13
N GLY A 44 -6.53 -0.33 -5.85
CA GLY A 44 -7.65 -0.50 -4.94
C GLY A 44 -8.10 -1.94 -4.80
N ASP A 45 -7.35 -2.93 -5.29
CA ASP A 45 -7.74 -4.32 -5.17
C ASP A 45 -7.71 -4.78 -3.69
N PRO A 46 -8.86 -5.19 -3.12
CA PRO A 46 -8.95 -5.53 -1.70
C PRO A 46 -8.18 -6.81 -1.35
N ASP A 47 -8.12 -7.78 -2.25
CA ASP A 47 -7.36 -9.03 -2.05
C ASP A 47 -5.86 -8.71 -1.98
N ALA A 48 -5.38 -7.83 -2.87
CA ALA A 48 -3.99 -7.41 -2.90
C ALA A 48 -3.60 -6.55 -1.70
N GLN A 49 -4.49 -5.66 -1.25
CA GLN A 49 -4.31 -4.90 -0.01
C GLN A 49 -4.17 -5.84 1.19
N TYR A 50 -5.05 -6.84 1.31
CA TYR A 50 -4.99 -7.86 2.36
C TYR A 50 -3.69 -8.68 2.29
N GLU A 51 -3.31 -9.17 1.12
CA GLU A 51 -2.07 -9.96 0.97
C GLU A 51 -0.83 -9.11 1.26
N LEU A 52 -0.77 -7.86 0.79
CA LEU A 52 0.34 -6.97 1.06
C LEU A 52 0.43 -6.62 2.55
N ALA A 53 -0.71 -6.41 3.22
CA ALA A 53 -0.78 -6.22 4.66
C ALA A 53 -0.19 -7.42 5.41
N TYR A 54 -0.55 -8.64 4.99
CA TYR A 54 -0.03 -9.86 5.57
C TYR A 54 1.50 -9.97 5.41
N LEU A 55 2.04 -9.57 4.26
CA LEU A 55 3.49 -9.53 4.05
C LEU A 55 4.18 -8.51 4.95
N TYR A 56 3.60 -7.32 5.14
CA TYR A 56 4.13 -6.31 6.07
C TYR A 56 4.03 -6.74 7.53
N GLU A 57 2.98 -7.44 7.94
CA GLU A 57 2.86 -7.96 9.31
C GLU A 57 3.92 -9.02 9.61
N ASN A 58 4.21 -9.89 8.64
CA ASN A 58 5.14 -11.00 8.81
C ASN A 58 6.58 -10.71 8.35
N GLY A 59 6.81 -9.56 7.70
CA GLY A 59 8.11 -9.20 7.14
C GLY A 59 8.57 -10.12 6.00
N LEU A 60 7.63 -10.62 5.18
CA LEU A 60 7.90 -11.60 4.13
C LEU A 60 8.28 -10.91 2.82
N GLY A 61 9.59 -10.65 2.67
CA GLY A 61 10.16 -9.98 1.49
C GLY A 61 9.91 -8.46 1.45
N VAL A 62 9.12 -7.93 2.39
CA VAL A 62 9.07 -6.52 2.77
C VAL A 62 9.58 -6.36 4.20
N PRO A 63 10.10 -5.18 4.59
CA PRO A 63 10.37 -4.88 5.99
C PRO A 63 9.09 -5.03 6.81
N LYS A 64 9.18 -5.67 7.98
CA LYS A 64 8.05 -5.80 8.88
C LYS A 64 7.58 -4.41 9.31
N ASP A 65 6.31 -4.11 9.09
CA ASP A 65 5.67 -2.84 9.43
C ASP A 65 4.20 -3.08 9.78
N GLU A 66 3.93 -3.22 11.08
CA GLU A 66 2.58 -3.50 11.59
C GLU A 66 1.64 -2.32 11.37
N ALA A 67 2.14 -1.08 11.37
CA ALA A 67 1.33 0.10 11.13
C ALA A 67 0.82 0.13 9.69
N ARG A 68 1.72 -0.07 8.71
CA ARG A 68 1.33 -0.19 7.29
C ARG A 68 0.43 -1.38 7.02
N ALA A 69 0.68 -2.52 7.67
CA ALA A 69 -0.20 -3.68 7.55
C ALA A 69 -1.62 -3.35 8.01
N LEU A 70 -1.75 -2.66 9.14
CA LEU A 70 -3.06 -2.29 9.69
C LEU A 70 -3.80 -1.29 8.79
N GLU A 71 -3.11 -0.30 8.22
CA GLU A 71 -3.70 0.63 7.24
C GLU A 71 -4.23 -0.11 6.01
N LEU A 72 -3.46 -1.04 5.45
CA LEU A 72 -3.87 -1.84 4.29
C LEU A 72 -5.03 -2.79 4.62
N TYR A 73 -5.02 -3.41 5.81
CA TYR A 73 -6.16 -4.21 6.27
C TYR A 73 -7.42 -3.36 6.44
N GLN A 74 -7.29 -2.14 6.97
CA GLN A 74 -8.42 -1.23 7.09
C GLN A 74 -8.98 -0.86 5.71
N GLN A 75 -8.12 -0.53 4.75
CA GLN A 75 -8.54 -0.25 3.37
C GLN A 75 -9.27 -1.44 2.73
N ALA A 76 -8.75 -2.66 2.89
CA ALA A 76 -9.41 -3.85 2.39
C ALA A 76 -10.76 -4.10 3.08
N ALA A 77 -10.82 -3.90 4.40
CA ALA A 77 -12.04 -4.05 5.19
C ALA A 77 -13.11 -3.00 4.80
N ASP A 78 -12.71 -1.75 4.57
CA ASP A 78 -13.58 -0.66 4.12
C ASP A 78 -14.19 -0.95 2.73
N GLN A 79 -13.49 -1.74 1.92
CA GLN A 79 -13.97 -2.24 0.62
C GLN A 79 -14.82 -3.51 0.72
N GLY A 80 -15.06 -4.02 1.94
CA GLY A 80 -15.87 -5.21 2.18
C GLY A 80 -15.11 -6.52 2.09
N HIS A 81 -13.77 -6.52 2.17
CA HIS A 81 -12.98 -7.74 2.17
C HIS A 81 -13.18 -8.53 3.48
N PRO A 82 -13.79 -9.72 3.44
CA PRO A 82 -14.23 -10.42 4.65
C PRO A 82 -13.06 -10.86 5.54
N ALA A 83 -11.93 -11.27 4.97
CA ALA A 83 -10.77 -11.67 5.77
C ALA A 83 -10.05 -10.47 6.39
N ALA A 84 -10.10 -9.30 5.75
CA ALA A 84 -9.54 -8.08 6.32
C ALA A 84 -10.42 -7.58 7.47
N GLN A 85 -11.74 -7.58 7.28
CA GLN A 85 -12.71 -7.24 8.34
C GLN A 85 -12.53 -8.13 9.56
N ALA A 86 -12.43 -9.45 9.38
CA ALA A 86 -12.20 -10.39 10.48
C ALA A 86 -10.89 -10.10 11.24
N ASN A 87 -9.82 -9.74 10.53
CA ASN A 87 -8.54 -9.37 11.14
C ASN A 87 -8.63 -8.07 11.96
N ILE A 88 -9.33 -7.05 11.45
CA ILE A 88 -9.53 -5.78 12.16
C ILE A 88 -10.45 -5.97 13.38
N ASP A 89 -11.53 -6.74 13.23
CA ASP A 89 -12.46 -7.04 14.32
C ASP A 89 -11.79 -7.83 15.45
N ALA A 90 -10.95 -8.82 15.11
CA ALA A 90 -10.19 -9.59 16.09
C ALA A 90 -9.19 -8.72 16.88
N ARG A 91 -8.61 -7.71 16.23
CA ARG A 91 -7.71 -6.74 16.88
C ARG A 91 -8.47 -5.76 17.76
N SER A 92 -9.62 -5.27 17.29
CA SER A 92 -10.46 -4.31 18.02
C SER A 92 -11.12 -4.92 19.26
N ASN A 93 -11.47 -6.22 19.22
CA ASN A 93 -12.07 -6.92 20.35
C ASN A 93 -11.06 -7.37 21.43
N SER A 94 -9.76 -7.06 21.27
CA SER A 94 -8.71 -7.37 22.26
C SER A 94 -8.34 -6.19 23.16
N GLU A 95 -9.02 -5.04 23.04
CA GLU A 95 -8.88 -3.85 23.91
C GLU A 95 -10.03 -3.73 24.93
#